data_AF-M3J3R1-F1
#
_entry.id   AF-M3J3R1-F1
#
_cell.length_a   1.000
_cell.length_b   1.000
_cell.length_c   1.000
_cell.angle_alpha   90.00
_cell.angle_beta   90.00
_cell.angle_gamma   90.00
#
_symmetry.space_group_name_H-M   'P 1'
#
loop_
_entity.id
_entity.type
_entity.pdbx_description
1 polymer ?
#
loop_
_entity_poly.entity_id
_entity_poly.type
_entity_poly.pdbx_seq_one_letter_code
_entity_poly.pdbx_strand_id
1 'polypeptide(L)'
;MEQAKKDGDFTALQSASTLGNMKHEQILLLSAKEARKRQKELFAKNDVQIWKNFILPAFQVPLWIIMSITMRDLSGWSTWDVTRNKALDPSLYEEGMLWFQDLSVPDPMHVFPVILGLTALCNIEWTLKTLELSRLTKKLKFRPTLADAFGNFTKLSTVFMMAISLHAPAALTVYWISSQLYSLIQNVLMDLLLPISFTPKTRFNYKKSKNPDAANVIN
;
A
#
# COMPACT_ATOMS: atom_id res chain seq x y z
N MET A 1 9.58 9.91 51.17
CA MET A 1 8.74 10.44 50.07
C MET A 1 9.24 11.78 49.54
N GLU A 2 9.85 12.64 50.36
CA GLU A 2 10.34 13.96 49.95
C GLU A 2 11.59 13.93 49.04
N GLN A 3 12.50 12.98 49.26
CA GLN A 3 13.71 12.79 48.43
C GLN A 3 13.40 12.35 46.99
N ALA A 4 12.49 11.37 46.81
CA ALA A 4 12.06 10.94 45.47
C ALA A 4 11.37 12.05 44.66
N LYS A 5 10.75 13.02 45.34
CA LYS A 5 10.12 14.19 44.70
C LYS A 5 11.16 15.22 44.27
N LYS A 6 12.20 15.46 45.08
CA LYS A 6 13.36 16.31 44.72
C LYS A 6 14.18 15.73 43.57
N ASP A 7 14.40 14.41 43.57
CA ASP A 7 15.16 13.73 42.52
C ASP A 7 14.39 13.75 41.18
N GLY A 8 13.06 13.61 41.22
CA GLY A 8 12.19 13.74 40.04
C GLY A 8 12.22 15.15 39.42
N ASP A 9 12.16 16.19 40.26
CA ASP A 9 12.26 17.59 39.80
C ASP A 9 13.63 17.92 39.20
N PHE A 10 14.72 17.43 39.80
CA PHE A 10 16.07 17.63 39.28
C PHE A 10 16.27 16.96 37.92
N THR A 11 15.73 15.75 37.75
CA THR A 11 15.78 15.00 36.48
C THR A 11 14.93 15.67 35.38
N ALA A 12 13.77 16.24 35.75
CA ALA A 12 12.91 17.00 34.84
C ALA A 12 13.59 18.31 34.38
N LEU A 13 14.25 19.02 35.29
CA LEU A 13 15.01 20.24 34.98
C LEU A 13 16.25 19.95 34.12
N GLN A 14 16.94 18.84 34.38
CA GLN A 14 18.10 18.41 33.59
C GLN A 14 17.71 17.96 32.17
N SER A 15 16.59 17.25 32.03
CA SER A 15 16.06 16.88 30.71
C SER A 15 15.57 18.11 29.92
N ALA A 16 14.93 19.08 30.58
CA ALA A 16 14.52 20.34 29.96
C ALA A 16 15.70 21.21 29.48
N SER A 17 16.76 21.33 30.28
CA SER A 17 17.99 22.06 29.90
C SER A 17 18.76 21.35 28.77
N THR A 18 18.78 20.02 28.76
CA THR A 18 19.36 19.23 27.66
C THR A 18 18.55 19.38 26.37
N LEU A 19 17.20 19.43 26.46
CA LEU A 19 16.31 19.71 25.32
C LEU A 19 16.51 21.10 24.74
N GLY A 20 16.78 22.11 25.58
CA GLY A 20 17.07 23.48 25.14
C GLY A 20 18.38 23.63 24.36
N ASN A 21 19.35 22.74 24.59
CA ASN A 21 20.66 22.74 23.91
C ASN A 21 20.72 21.83 22.66
N MET A 22 19.69 21.01 22.41
CA MET A 22 19.68 20.07 21.28
C MET A 22 19.27 20.75 19.96
N LYS A 23 19.88 20.31 18.86
CA LYS A 23 19.46 20.75 17.52
C LYS A 23 18.02 20.29 17.25
N HIS A 24 17.26 21.08 16.49
CA HIS A 24 15.87 20.77 16.13
C HIS A 24 15.67 19.34 15.58
N GLU A 25 16.60 18.86 14.75
CA GLU A 25 16.57 17.49 14.21
C GLU A 25 16.65 16.41 15.30
N GLN A 26 17.44 16.64 16.35
CA GLN A 26 17.57 15.71 17.48
C GLN A 26 16.27 15.64 18.29
N ILE A 27 15.61 16.79 18.49
CA ILE A 27 14.30 16.88 19.17
C ILE A 27 13.23 16.12 18.38
N LEU A 28 13.21 16.26 17.05
CA LEU A 28 12.30 15.51 16.18
C LEU A 28 12.58 14.01 16.21
N LEU A 29 13.86 13.60 16.20
CA LEU A 29 14.24 12.20 16.27
C LEU A 29 13.83 11.58 17.62
N LEU A 30 14.06 12.28 18.72
CA LEU A 30 13.65 11.85 20.07
C LEU A 30 12.13 11.75 20.21
N SER A 31 11.38 12.74 19.74
CA SER A 31 9.92 12.69 19.76
C SER A 31 9.36 11.55 18.90
N ALA A 32 9.97 11.28 17.74
CA ALA A 32 9.61 10.12 16.91
C ALA A 32 9.94 8.78 17.58
N LYS A 33 11.08 8.67 18.29
CA LYS A 33 11.43 7.47 19.07
C LYS A 33 10.46 7.26 20.23
N GLU A 34 10.10 8.32 20.94
CA GLU A 34 9.13 8.25 22.03
C GLU A 34 7.74 7.84 21.52
N ALA A 35 7.28 8.44 20.41
CA ALA A 35 6.02 8.07 19.78
C ALA A 35 5.97 6.58 19.39
N ARG A 36 7.06 6.06 18.79
CA ARG A 36 7.18 4.62 18.48
C ARG A 36 7.15 3.74 19.73
N LYS A 37 7.81 4.18 20.81
CA LYS A 37 7.81 3.45 22.10
C LYS A 37 6.39 3.36 22.67
N ARG A 38 5.68 4.49 22.75
CA ARG A 38 4.28 4.54 23.21
C ARG A 38 3.36 3.69 22.32
N GLN A 39 3.55 3.73 21.00
CA GLN A 39 2.78 2.89 20.06
C GLN A 39 3.01 1.39 20.33
N LYS A 40 4.26 0.96 20.55
CA LYS A 40 4.58 -0.44 20.84
C LYS A 40 3.96 -0.89 22.17
N GLU A 41 4.02 -0.07 23.21
CA GLU A 41 3.38 -0.35 24.50
C GLU A 41 1.86 -0.46 24.38
N LEU A 42 1.23 0.42 23.58
CA LEU A 42 -0.21 0.37 23.33
C LEU A 42 -0.62 -0.91 22.59
N PHE A 43 0.15 -1.32 21.57
CA PHE A 43 -0.13 -2.55 20.84
C PHE A 43 0.09 -3.80 21.68
N ALA A 44 1.10 -3.81 22.56
CA ALA A 44 1.31 -4.90 23.51
C ALA A 44 0.15 -5.03 24.52
N LYS A 45 -0.40 -3.90 25.00
CA LYS A 45 -1.54 -3.90 25.93
C LYS A 45 -2.85 -4.37 25.28
N ASN A 46 -3.03 -4.12 23.98
CA ASN A 46 -4.26 -4.45 23.25
C ASN A 46 -4.12 -5.73 22.38
N ASP A 47 -3.07 -6.52 22.56
CA ASP A 47 -2.75 -7.74 21.77
C ASP A 47 -2.84 -7.52 20.24
N VAL A 48 -2.38 -6.35 19.78
CA VAL A 48 -2.35 -6.01 18.35
C VAL A 48 -1.04 -6.52 17.74
N GLN A 49 -1.16 -7.58 16.96
CA GLN A 49 -0.05 -8.31 16.38
C GLN A 49 0.37 -7.70 15.04
N ILE A 50 1.36 -6.79 15.06
CA ILE A 50 1.84 -6.05 13.86
C ILE A 50 2.27 -6.99 12.74
N TRP A 51 2.81 -8.17 13.07
CA TRP A 51 3.29 -9.12 12.07
C TRP A 51 2.18 -9.63 11.14
N LYS A 52 0.90 -9.58 11.57
CA LYS A 52 -0.24 -9.99 10.74
C LYS A 52 -0.37 -9.14 9.47
N ASN A 53 0.11 -7.89 9.49
CA ASN A 53 0.09 -7.03 8.32
C ASN A 53 1.00 -7.55 7.19
N PHE A 54 1.99 -8.40 7.51
CA PHE A 54 2.89 -8.99 6.51
C PHE A 54 2.35 -10.29 5.91
N ILE A 55 1.30 -10.88 6.49
CA ILE A 55 0.71 -12.13 5.98
C ILE A 55 0.17 -11.92 4.57
N LEU A 56 -0.61 -10.86 4.34
CA LEU A 56 -1.23 -10.61 3.03
C LEU A 56 -0.17 -10.46 1.91
N PRO A 57 0.85 -9.58 2.01
CA PRO A 57 1.91 -9.52 1.01
C PRO A 57 2.68 -10.83 0.83
N ALA A 58 2.92 -11.58 1.92
CA ALA A 58 3.68 -12.83 1.87
C ALA A 58 3.00 -13.92 1.03
N PHE A 59 1.67 -13.94 0.96
CA PHE A 59 0.94 -14.87 0.08
C PHE A 59 0.62 -14.25 -1.28
N GLN A 60 0.29 -12.96 -1.32
CA GLN A 60 -0.11 -12.27 -2.54
C GLN A 60 1.02 -12.18 -3.56
N VAL A 61 2.23 -11.82 -3.13
CA VAL A 61 3.36 -11.62 -4.05
C VAL A 61 3.78 -12.93 -4.74
N PRO A 62 3.98 -14.06 -4.03
CA PRO A 62 4.29 -15.33 -4.69
C PRO A 62 3.20 -15.79 -5.64
N LEU A 63 1.93 -15.69 -5.22
CA LEU A 63 0.80 -16.06 -6.08
C LEU A 63 0.80 -15.23 -7.37
N TRP A 64 1.03 -13.92 -7.26
CA TRP A 64 1.10 -13.03 -8.41
C TRP A 64 2.24 -13.39 -9.38
N ILE A 65 3.42 -13.75 -8.85
CA ILE A 65 4.56 -14.18 -9.65
C ILE A 65 4.25 -15.49 -10.38
N ILE A 66 3.75 -16.50 -9.65
CA ILE A 66 3.45 -17.82 -10.23
C ILE A 66 2.41 -17.68 -11.33
N MET A 67 1.32 -16.96 -11.08
CA MET A 67 0.27 -16.73 -12.08
C MET A 67 0.78 -15.93 -13.30
N SER A 68 1.71 -14.99 -13.09
CA SER A 68 2.30 -14.26 -14.22
C SER A 68 3.18 -15.16 -15.08
N ILE A 69 3.96 -16.07 -14.47
CA ILE A 69 4.78 -17.04 -15.22
C ILE A 69 3.88 -18.04 -15.95
N THR A 70 2.84 -18.56 -15.31
CA THR A 70 1.92 -19.51 -15.96
C THR A 70 1.21 -18.88 -17.15
N MET A 71 0.69 -17.65 -17.03
CA MET A 71 0.07 -16.95 -18.16
C MET A 71 1.07 -16.67 -19.28
N ARG A 72 2.32 -16.32 -18.94
CA ARG A 72 3.38 -16.11 -19.92
C ARG A 72 3.72 -17.39 -20.69
N ASP A 73 3.85 -18.51 -19.98
CA ASP A 73 4.18 -19.78 -20.61
C ASP A 73 3.00 -20.29 -21.45
N LEU A 74 1.76 -20.16 -20.95
CA LEU A 74 0.53 -20.51 -21.70
C LEU A 74 0.39 -19.75 -23.01
N SER A 75 0.67 -18.45 -22.99
CA SER A 75 0.66 -17.59 -24.19
C SER A 75 1.90 -17.74 -25.08
N GLY A 76 2.86 -18.57 -24.70
CA GLY A 76 4.06 -18.85 -25.49
C GLY A 76 5.12 -17.76 -25.42
N TRP A 77 4.99 -16.75 -24.55
CA TRP A 77 5.94 -15.63 -24.43
C TRP A 77 7.17 -15.99 -23.58
N SER A 78 7.87 -17.05 -23.98
CA SER A 78 9.03 -17.58 -23.23
C SER A 78 10.31 -16.79 -23.52
N THR A 79 10.49 -16.32 -24.75
CA THR A 79 11.68 -15.57 -25.20
C THR A 79 11.28 -14.27 -25.90
N TRP A 80 12.17 -13.28 -25.97
CA TRP A 80 11.99 -12.08 -26.79
C TRP A 80 11.97 -12.36 -28.31
N ASP A 81 12.25 -13.60 -28.71
CA ASP A 81 12.23 -14.09 -30.09
C ASP A 81 10.81 -14.57 -30.45
N VAL A 82 10.09 -13.74 -31.20
CA VAL A 82 8.70 -13.97 -31.63
C VAL A 82 8.55 -15.25 -32.47
N THR A 83 9.62 -15.70 -33.15
CA THR A 83 9.54 -16.84 -34.09
C THR A 83 9.49 -18.22 -33.41
N ARG A 84 9.94 -18.31 -32.15
CA ARG A 84 9.96 -19.56 -31.36
C ARG A 84 8.83 -19.65 -30.35
N ASN A 85 8.10 -18.56 -30.15
CA ASN A 85 7.03 -18.46 -29.17
C ASN A 85 5.77 -19.10 -29.74
N LYS A 86 5.33 -20.21 -29.14
CA LYS A 86 4.05 -20.86 -29.44
C LYS A 86 3.27 -21.02 -28.16
N ALA A 87 2.00 -20.65 -28.18
CA ALA A 87 1.10 -20.92 -27.06
C ALA A 87 1.11 -22.41 -26.72
N LEU A 88 1.25 -22.72 -25.43
CA LEU A 88 1.19 -24.09 -24.91
C LEU A 88 -0.20 -24.69 -25.11
N ASP A 89 -1.23 -23.84 -25.07
CA ASP A 89 -2.60 -24.20 -25.40
C ASP A 89 -3.05 -23.42 -26.66
N PRO A 90 -3.32 -24.12 -27.78
CA PRO A 90 -3.81 -23.50 -29.01
C PRO A 90 -5.19 -22.85 -28.90
N SER A 91 -5.98 -23.16 -27.86
CA SER A 91 -7.29 -22.53 -27.64
C SER A 91 -7.17 -21.00 -27.48
N LEU A 92 -6.04 -20.51 -26.95
CA LEU A 92 -5.79 -19.08 -26.73
C LEU A 92 -5.81 -18.25 -28.02
N TYR A 93 -5.64 -18.85 -29.20
CA TYR A 93 -5.72 -18.13 -30.47
C TYR A 93 -7.16 -17.74 -30.84
N GLU A 94 -8.17 -18.47 -30.33
CA GLU A 94 -9.57 -18.32 -30.73
C GLU A 94 -10.51 -17.93 -29.57
N GLU A 95 -10.10 -18.14 -28.30
CA GLU A 95 -10.93 -17.87 -27.11
C GLU A 95 -10.98 -16.40 -26.67
N GLY A 96 -10.58 -15.48 -27.55
CA GLY A 96 -10.68 -14.05 -27.28
C GLY A 96 -12.10 -13.49 -27.38
N MET A 97 -12.22 -12.21 -27.02
CA MET A 97 -13.48 -11.49 -27.11
C MET A 97 -13.28 -10.05 -27.59
N LEU A 98 -14.33 -9.47 -28.17
CA LEU A 98 -14.33 -8.08 -28.66
C LEU A 98 -13.20 -7.81 -29.67
N TRP A 99 -12.23 -6.95 -29.32
CA TRP A 99 -11.12 -6.52 -30.18
C TRP A 99 -9.84 -7.35 -30.00
N PHE A 100 -9.81 -8.28 -29.05
CA PHE A 100 -8.68 -9.16 -28.78
C PHE A 100 -9.13 -10.61 -28.96
N GLN A 101 -9.11 -11.07 -30.21
CA GLN A 101 -9.51 -12.45 -30.57
C GLN A 101 -8.40 -13.47 -30.22
N ASP A 102 -7.14 -13.05 -30.36
CA ASP A 102 -5.98 -13.84 -30.01
C ASP A 102 -5.39 -13.35 -28.68
N LEU A 103 -5.40 -14.23 -27.67
CA LEU A 103 -4.88 -13.94 -26.33
C LEU A 103 -3.35 -14.08 -26.22
N SER A 104 -2.71 -14.72 -27.20
CA SER A 104 -1.27 -14.97 -27.23
C SER A 104 -0.46 -13.78 -27.74
N VAL A 105 -1.11 -12.89 -28.50
CA VAL A 105 -0.49 -11.71 -29.12
C VAL A 105 -0.68 -10.48 -28.22
N PRO A 106 0.22 -9.48 -28.28
CA PRO A 106 0.01 -8.20 -27.61
C PRO A 106 -1.24 -7.48 -28.12
N ASP A 107 -1.84 -6.63 -27.27
CA ASP A 107 -3.06 -5.88 -27.61
C ASP A 107 -2.85 -4.96 -28.83
N PRO A 108 -3.52 -5.22 -29.97
CA PRO A 108 -3.34 -4.42 -31.19
C PRO A 108 -3.75 -2.94 -31.01
N MET A 109 -4.71 -2.68 -30.13
CA MET A 109 -5.27 -1.34 -29.90
C MET A 109 -4.60 -0.62 -28.72
N HIS A 110 -3.71 -1.29 -27.98
CA HIS A 110 -3.04 -0.78 -26.78
C HIS A 110 -4.00 -0.21 -25.71
N VAL A 111 -5.22 -0.72 -25.65
CA VAL A 111 -6.25 -0.38 -24.66
C VAL A 111 -5.90 -0.99 -23.30
N PHE A 112 -5.40 -2.23 -23.25
CA PHE A 112 -5.04 -2.91 -22.01
C PHE A 112 -3.96 -2.20 -21.18
N PRO A 113 -2.83 -1.76 -21.76
CA PRO A 113 -1.84 -0.97 -21.04
C PRO A 113 -2.44 0.28 -20.37
N VAL A 114 -3.34 0.98 -21.07
CA VAL A 114 -3.99 2.19 -20.55
C VAL A 114 -4.91 1.84 -19.38
N ILE A 115 -5.76 0.82 -19.53
CA ILE A 115 -6.66 0.37 -18.45
C ILE A 115 -5.85 -0.11 -17.23
N LEU A 116 -4.79 -0.88 -17.47
CA LEU A 116 -3.89 -1.37 -16.43
C LEU A 116 -3.26 -0.21 -15.66
N GLY A 117 -2.71 0.77 -16.39
CA GLY A 117 -2.10 1.96 -15.81
C GLY A 117 -3.09 2.78 -14.98
N LEU A 118 -4.28 3.06 -15.51
CA LEU A 118 -5.32 3.81 -14.79
C LEU A 118 -5.78 3.08 -13.53
N THR A 119 -6.04 1.77 -13.63
CA THR A 119 -6.51 0.97 -12.49
C THR A 119 -5.43 0.88 -11.40
N ALA A 120 -4.17 0.65 -11.79
CA ALA A 120 -3.06 0.61 -10.85
C ALA A 120 -2.81 1.97 -10.17
N LEU A 121 -2.89 3.08 -10.91
CA LEU A 121 -2.78 4.42 -10.34
C LEU A 121 -3.89 4.72 -9.33
N CYS A 122 -5.14 4.35 -9.66
CA CYS A 122 -6.27 4.47 -8.74
C CYS A 122 -6.03 3.66 -7.45
N ASN A 123 -5.53 2.43 -7.57
CA ASN A 123 -5.25 1.56 -6.43
C ASN A 123 -4.12 2.14 -5.53
N ILE A 124 -3.07 2.67 -6.15
CA ILE A 124 -1.97 3.34 -5.43
C ILE A 124 -2.49 4.57 -4.68
N GLU A 125 -3.24 5.45 -5.35
CA GLU A 125 -3.78 6.66 -4.74
C GLU A 125 -4.75 6.33 -3.59
N TRP A 126 -5.57 5.30 -3.76
CA TRP A 126 -6.45 4.79 -2.70
C TRP A 126 -5.65 4.35 -1.47
N THR A 127 -4.61 3.54 -1.69
CA THR A 127 -3.75 3.02 -0.62
C THR A 127 -2.97 4.15 0.08
N LEU A 128 -2.42 5.10 -0.68
CA LEU A 128 -1.68 6.25 -0.13
C LEU A 128 -2.60 7.12 0.74
N LYS A 129 -3.81 7.41 0.28
CA LYS A 129 -4.80 8.12 1.08
C LYS A 129 -5.15 7.33 2.35
N THR A 130 -5.20 5.99 2.31
CA THR A 130 -5.55 5.18 3.49
C THR A 130 -4.44 5.26 4.53
N LEU A 131 -3.18 5.23 4.07
CA LEU A 131 -2.01 5.46 4.91
C LEU A 131 -1.99 6.86 5.51
N GLU A 132 -2.39 7.88 4.76
CA GLU A 132 -2.51 9.26 5.26
C GLU A 132 -3.60 9.41 6.33
N LEU A 133 -4.74 8.72 6.18
CA LEU A 133 -5.80 8.71 7.20
C LEU A 133 -5.36 7.99 8.47
N SER A 134 -4.60 6.90 8.31
CA SER A 134 -4.03 6.15 9.45
C SER A 134 -2.99 6.96 10.22
N ARG A 135 -2.44 8.02 9.61
CA ARG A 135 -1.51 8.95 10.28
C ARG A 135 -2.27 10.03 11.03
N LEU A 136 -2.37 9.85 12.34
CA LEU A 136 -2.89 10.87 13.27
C LEU A 136 -1.94 12.07 13.43
N THR A 137 -0.66 11.92 13.10
CA THR A 137 0.33 13.00 13.16
C THR A 137 0.22 13.92 11.94
N LYS A 138 0.13 15.23 12.17
CA LYS A 138 0.15 16.24 11.09
C LYS A 138 1.49 16.16 10.36
N LYS A 139 1.45 15.86 9.05
CA LYS A 139 2.61 15.94 8.16
C LYS A 139 3.19 17.36 8.25
N LEU A 140 4.47 17.50 8.60
CA LEU A 140 5.15 18.79 8.47
C LEU A 140 5.21 19.13 6.99
N LYS A 141 4.70 20.30 6.60
CA LYS A 141 4.82 20.80 5.24
C LYS A 141 6.31 20.85 4.87
N PHE A 142 6.67 20.44 3.65
CA PHE A 142 8.02 20.48 3.09
C PHE A 142 9.05 19.45 3.56
N ARG A 143 8.67 18.40 4.31
CA ARG A 143 9.57 17.26 4.56
C ARG A 143 9.12 16.02 3.77
N PRO A 144 9.85 15.62 2.71
CA PRO A 144 9.54 14.38 2.01
C PRO A 144 9.68 13.21 2.99
N THR A 145 8.58 12.50 3.22
CA THR A 145 8.59 11.33 4.09
C THR A 145 8.93 10.09 3.26
N LEU A 146 9.47 9.04 3.90
CA LEU A 146 9.67 7.74 3.23
C LEU A 146 8.41 7.21 2.52
N ALA A 147 7.22 7.52 3.05
CA ALA A 147 5.94 7.18 2.41
C ALA A 147 5.68 7.97 1.12
N ASP A 148 6.12 9.23 1.03
CA ASP A 148 5.99 10.04 -0.18
C ASP A 148 6.95 9.54 -1.27
N ALA A 149 8.19 9.24 -0.87
CA ALA A 149 9.18 8.64 -1.77
C ALA A 149 8.71 7.28 -2.28
N PHE A 150 8.17 6.44 -1.40
CA PHE A 150 7.58 5.15 -1.76
C PHE A 150 6.37 5.33 -2.69
N GLY A 151 5.49 6.28 -2.42
CA GLY A 151 4.34 6.59 -3.29
C GLY A 151 4.75 7.07 -4.67
N ASN A 152 5.80 7.89 -4.78
CA ASN A 152 6.33 8.31 -6.08
C ASN A 152 7.01 7.14 -6.81
N PHE A 153 7.73 6.29 -6.09
CA PHE A 153 8.37 5.09 -6.65
C PHE A 153 7.32 4.11 -7.20
N THR A 154 6.23 3.85 -6.48
CA THR A 154 5.17 2.96 -6.96
C THR A 154 4.47 3.53 -8.19
N LYS A 155 4.22 4.85 -8.24
CA LYS A 155 3.68 5.52 -9.43
C LYS A 155 4.61 5.38 -10.64
N LEU A 156 5.92 5.54 -10.45
CA LEU A 156 6.91 5.31 -11.51
C LEU A 156 6.94 3.84 -11.96
N SER A 157 6.88 2.90 -11.01
CA SER A 157 6.80 1.46 -11.30
C SER A 157 5.58 1.10 -12.13
N THR A 158 4.44 1.78 -11.93
CA THR A 158 3.23 1.58 -12.75
C THR A 158 3.46 1.99 -14.21
N VAL A 159 4.14 3.11 -14.45
CA VAL A 159 4.46 3.54 -15.82
C VAL A 159 5.38 2.52 -16.51
N PHE A 160 6.37 1.99 -15.78
CA PHE A 160 7.24 0.95 -16.30
C PHE A 160 6.48 -0.34 -16.61
N MET A 161 5.57 -0.76 -15.72
CA MET A 161 4.73 -1.94 -15.93
C MET A 161 3.78 -1.76 -17.13
N MET A 162 3.27 -0.54 -17.34
CA MET A 162 2.49 -0.19 -18.52
C MET A 162 3.33 -0.33 -19.81
N ALA A 163 4.59 0.12 -19.82
CA ALA A 163 5.47 -0.05 -20.97
C ALA A 163 5.75 -1.54 -21.27
N ILE A 164 5.96 -2.37 -20.25
CA ILE A 164 6.11 -3.82 -20.42
C ILE A 164 4.84 -4.42 -21.02
N SER A 165 3.66 -3.97 -20.57
CA SER A 165 2.39 -4.51 -21.05
C SER A 165 2.12 -4.24 -22.55
N LEU A 166 2.83 -3.29 -23.19
CA LEU A 166 2.75 -3.07 -24.63
C LEU A 166 3.25 -4.28 -25.44
N HIS A 167 4.18 -5.04 -24.88
CA HIS A 167 4.78 -6.22 -25.52
C HIS A 167 4.34 -7.53 -24.89
N ALA A 168 3.58 -7.46 -23.80
CA ALA A 168 3.07 -8.63 -23.11
C ALA A 168 1.84 -9.19 -23.86
N PRO A 169 1.65 -10.52 -23.86
CA PRO A 169 0.46 -11.15 -24.39
C PRO A 169 -0.82 -10.62 -23.72
N ALA A 170 -1.90 -10.53 -24.50
CA ALA A 170 -3.21 -10.10 -24.03
C ALA A 170 -3.66 -10.89 -22.79
N ALA A 171 -3.50 -12.22 -22.76
CA ALA A 171 -3.84 -13.06 -21.60
C ALA A 171 -3.20 -12.58 -20.28
N LEU A 172 -1.89 -12.27 -20.33
CA LEU A 172 -1.13 -11.81 -19.17
C LEU A 172 -1.60 -10.42 -18.71
N THR A 173 -1.87 -9.52 -19.66
CA THR A 173 -2.36 -8.18 -19.33
C THR A 173 -3.78 -8.19 -18.76
N VAL A 174 -4.66 -9.05 -19.26
CA VAL A 174 -6.02 -9.26 -18.72
C VAL A 174 -5.95 -9.80 -17.29
N TYR A 175 -5.05 -10.74 -17.01
CA TYR A 175 -4.78 -11.20 -15.65
C TYR A 175 -4.34 -10.05 -14.73
N TRP A 176 -3.38 -9.23 -15.16
CA TRP A 176 -2.92 -8.09 -14.36
C TRP A 176 -4.02 -7.05 -14.12
N ILE A 177 -4.84 -6.73 -15.12
CA ILE A 177 -5.98 -5.82 -14.97
C ILE A 177 -6.98 -6.38 -13.96
N SER A 178 -7.34 -7.65 -14.11
CA SER A 178 -8.30 -8.32 -13.21
C SER A 178 -7.78 -8.34 -11.77
N SER A 179 -6.49 -8.60 -11.57
CA SER A 179 -5.83 -8.56 -10.27
C SER A 179 -5.88 -7.17 -9.63
N GLN A 180 -5.58 -6.11 -10.40
CA GLN A 180 -5.65 -4.73 -9.92
C GLN A 180 -7.08 -4.29 -9.60
N LEU A 181 -8.04 -4.70 -10.42
CA LEU A 181 -9.46 -4.39 -10.21
C LEU A 181 -9.99 -5.09 -8.94
N TYR A 182 -9.67 -6.37 -8.76
CA TYR A 182 -10.03 -7.11 -7.54
C TYR A 182 -9.46 -6.42 -6.30
N SER A 183 -8.18 -6.03 -6.33
CA SER A 183 -7.55 -5.31 -5.22
C SER A 183 -8.22 -3.96 -4.93
N LEU A 184 -8.58 -3.20 -5.96
CA LEU A 184 -9.31 -1.94 -5.80
C LEU A 184 -10.69 -2.16 -5.17
N ILE A 185 -11.46 -3.13 -5.67
CA ILE A 185 -12.77 -3.48 -5.14
C ILE A 185 -12.65 -3.93 -3.68
N GLN A 186 -11.71 -4.81 -3.37
CA GLN A 186 -11.45 -5.26 -2.00
C GLN A 186 -11.13 -4.08 -1.08
N ASN A 187 -10.26 -3.16 -1.49
CA ASN A 187 -9.89 -1.99 -0.70
C ASN A 187 -11.08 -1.05 -0.46
N VAL A 188 -11.93 -0.85 -1.48
CA VAL A 188 -13.16 -0.05 -1.36
C VAL A 188 -14.18 -0.72 -0.42
N LEU A 189 -14.37 -2.03 -0.56
CA LEU A 189 -15.27 -2.82 0.29
C LEU A 189 -14.81 -2.80 1.75
N MET A 190 -13.51 -2.96 2.00
CA MET A 190 -12.93 -2.90 3.35
C MET A 190 -13.15 -1.53 3.99
N ASP A 191 -12.92 -0.44 3.25
CA ASP A 191 -13.19 0.91 3.74
C ASP A 191 -14.68 1.13 4.07
N LEU A 192 -15.58 0.52 3.27
CA LEU A 192 -17.03 0.62 3.47
C LEU A 192 -17.54 -0.22 4.65
N LEU A 193 -17.07 -1.47 4.76
CA LEU A 193 -17.52 -2.42 5.79
C LEU A 193 -16.87 -2.18 7.15
N LEU A 194 -15.62 -1.73 7.17
CA LEU A 194 -14.82 -1.53 8.39
C LEU A 194 -14.22 -0.12 8.42
N PRO A 195 -15.06 0.94 8.50
CA PRO A 195 -14.57 2.31 8.51
C PRO A 195 -13.74 2.59 9.77
N ILE A 196 -12.61 3.26 9.59
CA ILE A 196 -11.69 3.65 10.67
C ILE A 196 -12.38 4.70 11.58
N SER A 197 -13.15 4.24 12.58
CA SER A 197 -14.09 5.08 13.33
C SER A 197 -13.45 6.13 14.25
N PHE A 198 -12.15 6.00 14.54
CA PHE A 198 -11.44 6.82 15.53
C PHE A 198 -10.50 7.86 14.92
N THR A 199 -10.57 8.12 13.62
CA THR A 199 -9.78 9.17 12.97
C THR A 199 -10.62 10.43 12.72
N PRO A 200 -10.12 11.64 13.02
CA PRO A 200 -10.85 12.89 12.76
C PRO A 200 -10.95 13.20 11.26
N LYS A 201 -10.14 12.53 10.43
CA LYS A 201 -10.15 12.63 8.98
C LYS A 201 -10.82 11.38 8.42
N THR A 202 -11.96 11.53 7.77
CA THR A 202 -12.64 10.42 7.11
C THR A 202 -12.58 10.59 5.60
N ARG A 203 -12.49 9.48 4.87
CA ARG A 203 -12.57 9.48 3.39
C ARG A 203 -13.99 9.76 2.92
N PHE A 204 -14.95 9.13 3.60
CA PHE A 204 -16.38 9.31 3.40
C PHE A 204 -17.02 9.75 4.72
N ASN A 205 -18.16 10.44 4.64
CA ASN A 205 -18.94 10.79 5.84
C ASN A 205 -19.68 9.55 6.36
N TYR A 206 -18.95 8.67 7.05
CA TYR A 206 -19.53 7.52 7.73
C TYR A 206 -20.19 7.95 9.05
N LYS A 207 -21.28 7.26 9.43
CA LYS A 207 -21.80 7.37 10.80
C LYS A 207 -20.71 6.92 11.77
N LYS A 208 -20.41 7.74 12.79
CA LYS A 208 -19.49 7.35 13.87
C LYS A 208 -19.94 6.00 14.44
N SER A 209 -19.06 4.99 14.36
CA SER A 209 -19.30 3.72 15.06
C SER A 209 -19.31 4.00 16.55
N LYS A 210 -20.50 3.93 17.17
CA LYS A 210 -20.68 4.06 18.61
C LYS A 210 -20.45 2.69 19.23
N ASN A 211 -19.19 2.36 19.52
CA ASN A 211 -18.92 1.23 20.41
C ASN A 211 -19.19 1.71 21.85
N PRO A 212 -20.05 1.03 22.65
CA PRO A 212 -20.34 1.42 24.03
C PRO A 212 -19.09 1.51 24.93
N ASP A 213 -18.02 0.77 24.62
CA ASP A 213 -16.77 0.75 25.39
C ASP A 213 -15.72 1.79 24.94
N ALA A 214 -16.07 2.67 23.99
CA ALA A 214 -15.12 3.63 23.45
C ALA A 214 -14.89 4.84 24.39
N ALA A 215 -13.73 4.86 25.06
CA ALA A 215 -13.26 6.06 25.76
C ALA A 215 -12.82 7.15 24.78
N ASN A 216 -13.22 8.41 25.01
CA ASN A 216 -12.70 9.55 24.26
C ASN A 216 -11.21 9.73 24.59
N VAL A 217 -10.35 9.48 23.60
CA VAL A 217 -8.88 9.58 23.75
C VAL A 217 -8.39 11.04 23.61
N ILE A 218 -9.31 11.99 23.40
CA ILE A 218 -9.01 13.41 23.24
C ILE A 218 -9.85 14.17 24.28
N ASN A 219 -9.17 14.65 25.32
CA ASN A 219 -9.61 15.78 26.15
C ASN A 219 -8.87 17.02 25.69
#